data_AF-A0A150PSJ6-F1
#
_entry.id   AF-A0A150PSJ6-F1
#
_cell.length_a   1.000
_cell.length_b   1.000
_cell.length_c   1.000
_cell.angle_alpha   90.00
_cell.angle_beta   90.00
_cell.angle_gamma   90.00
#
_symmetry.space_group_name_H-M   'P 1'
#
loop_
_entity.id
_entity.type
_entity.pdbx_description
1 polymer ?
#
loop_
_entity_poly.entity_id
_entity_poly.type
_entity_poly.pdbx_seq_one_letter_code
_entity_poly.pdbx_strand_id
1 'polypeptide(L)'
;MATLSTSAWVLHELGLAAGFGGPLFGRLALHQAVKDIPSEAERGKVLADAWQRYNLVNAISLGTAAATWFLGRTVISGRSIDEETRNLVRLKDILLGATLATSVVNMVSGTQMSEQAPGRAVPVRDGDTPSPRTPPKAAALQRLLNVMGPLNIALTAGVIGVTTILAMKSGRSTKWSFVSRLLP
;
A
#
# COMPACT_ATOMS: atom_id res chain seq x y z
N MET A 1 6.11 9.95 28.63
CA MET A 1 7.14 9.72 27.60
C MET A 1 6.73 8.48 26.84
N ALA A 2 6.13 8.63 25.66
CA ALA A 2 5.71 7.48 24.87
C ALA A 2 6.96 6.89 24.19
N THR A 3 7.56 5.89 24.82
CA THR A 3 8.39 4.92 24.11
C THR A 3 7.46 4.16 23.18
N LEU A 4 7.46 4.47 21.88
CA LEU A 4 6.92 3.53 20.90
C LEU A 4 7.81 2.28 21.02
N SER A 5 7.26 1.22 21.61
CA SER A 5 7.97 0.02 21.99
C SER A 5 8.44 -0.75 20.75
N THR A 6 9.33 -1.74 20.93
CA THR A 6 9.66 -2.74 19.89
C THR A 6 8.42 -3.24 19.14
N SER A 7 7.28 -3.33 19.82
CA SER A 7 5.98 -3.69 19.23
C SER A 7 5.52 -2.70 18.15
N ALA A 8 5.68 -1.38 18.34
CA ALA A 8 5.32 -0.39 17.33
C ALA A 8 6.22 -0.50 16.09
N TRP A 9 7.50 -0.80 16.29
CA TRP A 9 8.45 -1.09 15.21
C TRP A 9 8.02 -2.31 14.41
N VAL A 10 7.74 -3.42 15.10
CA VAL A 10 7.23 -4.65 14.48
C VAL A 10 5.91 -4.42 13.74
N LEU A 11 4.97 -3.70 14.34
CA LEU A 11 3.68 -3.38 13.72
C LEU A 11 3.85 -2.51 12.46
N HIS A 12 4.79 -1.57 12.47
CA HIS A 12 5.12 -0.76 11.30
C HIS A 12 5.63 -1.63 10.15
N GLU A 13 6.63 -2.47 10.43
CA GLU A 13 7.26 -3.35 9.44
C GLU A 13 6.25 -4.37 8.89
N LEU A 14 5.43 -5.00 9.74
CA LEU A 14 4.36 -5.90 9.30
C LEU A 14 3.32 -5.16 8.45
N GLY A 15 2.97 -3.93 8.82
CA GLY A 15 2.04 -3.09 8.07
C GLY A 15 2.57 -2.76 6.68
N LEU A 16 3.85 -2.38 6.56
CA LEU A 16 4.49 -2.15 5.26
C LEU A 16 4.64 -3.43 4.44
N ALA A 17 5.02 -4.55 5.08
CA ALA A 17 5.18 -5.83 4.42
C ALA A 17 3.87 -6.34 3.81
N ALA A 18 2.77 -6.28 4.57
CA ALA A 18 1.45 -6.65 4.05
C ALA A 18 0.95 -5.64 3.02
N GLY A 19 1.16 -4.34 3.24
CA GLY A 19 0.77 -3.27 2.31
C GLY A 19 1.52 -3.33 0.97
N PHE A 20 2.73 -3.88 0.94
CA PHE A 20 3.51 -4.10 -0.27
C PHE A 20 3.24 -5.46 -0.91
N GLY A 21 3.31 -6.53 -0.11
CA GLY A 21 3.33 -7.91 -0.58
C GLY A 21 2.01 -8.35 -1.20
N GLY A 22 0.87 -7.97 -0.61
CA GLY A 22 -0.43 -8.31 -1.15
C GLY A 22 -0.70 -7.73 -2.53
N PRO A 23 -0.55 -6.41 -2.73
CA PRO A 23 -0.69 -5.81 -4.04
C PRO A 23 0.28 -6.37 -5.08
N LEU A 24 1.53 -6.64 -4.68
CA LEU A 24 2.53 -7.27 -5.54
C LEU A 24 2.11 -8.68 -5.98
N PHE A 25 1.70 -9.53 -5.03
CA PHE A 25 1.19 -10.87 -5.31
C PHE A 25 -0.06 -10.83 -6.19
N GLY A 26 -1.00 -9.94 -5.87
CA GLY A 26 -2.25 -9.75 -6.62
C GLY A 26 -1.95 -9.54 -8.11
N ARG A 27 -1.00 -8.65 -8.40
CA ARG A 27 -0.64 -8.30 -9.77
C ARG A 27 0.19 -9.37 -10.47
N LEU A 28 1.20 -9.95 -9.80
CA LEU A 28 2.14 -10.86 -10.44
C LEU A 28 1.62 -12.29 -10.57
N ALA A 29 0.81 -12.74 -9.60
CA ALA A 29 0.32 -14.11 -9.53
C ALA A 29 -1.19 -14.20 -9.76
N LEU A 30 -2.00 -13.57 -8.89
CA LEU A 30 -3.46 -13.73 -8.92
C LEU A 30 -4.07 -13.30 -10.26
N HIS A 31 -3.65 -12.17 -10.81
CA HIS A 31 -4.14 -11.66 -12.10
C HIS A 31 -3.88 -12.61 -13.27
N GLN A 32 -2.82 -13.42 -13.19
CA GLN A 32 -2.50 -14.43 -14.20
C GLN A 32 -3.26 -15.73 -13.93
N ALA A 33 -3.31 -16.18 -12.67
CA ALA A 33 -3.95 -17.44 -12.28
C ALA A 33 -5.45 -17.49 -12.62
N VAL A 34 -6.15 -16.36 -12.58
CA VAL A 34 -7.58 -16.32 -12.95
C VAL A 34 -7.82 -16.67 -14.43
N LYS A 35 -6.80 -16.64 -15.31
CA LYS A 35 -6.95 -17.05 -16.72
C LYS A 35 -7.36 -18.51 -16.87
N ASP A 36 -7.04 -19.35 -15.88
CA ASP A 36 -7.38 -20.77 -15.87
C ASP A 36 -8.89 -21.02 -15.67
N ILE A 37 -9.64 -20.01 -15.19
CA ILE A 37 -11.10 -20.06 -15.08
C ILE A 37 -11.69 -19.79 -16.47
N PRO A 38 -12.49 -20.68 -17.10
CA PRO A 38 -13.00 -20.44 -18.47
C PRO A 38 -13.97 -19.25 -18.59
N SER A 39 -14.79 -19.01 -17.57
CA SER A 39 -15.82 -17.97 -17.58
C SER A 39 -15.25 -16.60 -17.21
N GLU A 40 -15.27 -15.63 -18.13
CA GLU A 40 -14.81 -14.25 -17.87
C GLU A 40 -15.56 -13.55 -16.72
N ALA A 41 -16.84 -13.86 -16.54
CA ALA A 41 -17.64 -13.29 -15.45
C ALA A 41 -17.21 -13.88 -14.10
N GLU A 42 -16.90 -15.18 -14.09
CA GLU A 42 -16.38 -15.87 -12.90
C GLU A 42 -14.97 -15.39 -12.55
N ARG A 43 -14.11 -15.11 -13.54
CA ARG A 43 -12.82 -14.43 -13.33
C ARG A 43 -13.00 -13.12 -12.58
N GLY A 44 -13.90 -12.27 -13.06
CA GLY A 44 -14.18 -10.98 -12.45
C GLY A 44 -14.73 -11.10 -11.03
N LYS A 45 -15.62 -12.07 -10.81
CA LYS A 45 -16.15 -12.36 -9.47
C LYS A 45 -15.05 -12.79 -8.50
N VAL A 46 -14.20 -13.75 -8.90
CA VAL A 46 -13.08 -14.23 -8.07
C VAL A 46 -12.10 -13.10 -7.75
N LEU A 47 -11.76 -12.27 -8.74
CA LEU A 47 -10.93 -11.09 -8.54
C LEU A 47 -11.58 -10.10 -7.56
N ALA A 48 -12.86 -9.77 -7.77
CA ALA A 48 -13.59 -8.85 -6.90
C ALA A 48 -13.64 -9.35 -5.46
N ASP A 49 -13.95 -10.64 -5.25
CA ASP A 49 -14.02 -11.26 -3.93
C ASP A 49 -12.65 -11.30 -3.24
N ALA A 50 -11.59 -11.67 -3.99
CA ALA A 50 -10.22 -11.68 -3.47
C ALA A 50 -9.76 -10.29 -3.03
N TRP A 51 -9.94 -9.28 -3.89
CA TRP A 51 -9.58 -7.90 -3.56
C TRP A 51 -10.44 -7.31 -2.45
N GLN A 52 -11.74 -7.61 -2.39
CA GLN A 52 -12.60 -7.13 -1.30
C GLN A 52 -12.11 -7.65 0.05
N ARG A 53 -11.74 -8.93 0.14
CA ARG A 53 -11.18 -9.51 1.37
C ARG A 53 -9.84 -8.87 1.72
N TYR A 54 -8.98 -8.66 0.72
CA TYR A 54 -7.66 -8.10 0.94
C TYR A 54 -7.69 -6.60 1.27
N ASN A 55 -8.65 -5.84 0.76
CA ASN A 55 -8.75 -4.39 1.01
C ASN A 55 -8.86 -4.07 2.50
N LEU A 56 -9.57 -4.89 3.29
CA LEU A 56 -9.63 -4.72 4.74
C LEU A 56 -8.25 -4.94 5.38
N VAL A 57 -7.56 -6.01 4.99
CA VAL A 57 -6.21 -6.31 5.48
C VAL A 57 -5.25 -5.18 5.10
N ASN A 58 -5.32 -4.69 3.86
CA ASN A 58 -4.48 -3.61 3.35
C ASN A 58 -4.73 -2.29 4.11
N ALA A 59 -6.00 -1.95 4.36
CA ALA A 59 -6.38 -0.75 5.10
C ALA A 59 -5.85 -0.79 6.54
N ILE A 60 -6.00 -1.92 7.23
CA ILE A 60 -5.46 -2.11 8.59
C ILE A 60 -3.93 -2.03 8.56
N SER A 61 -3.29 -2.67 7.59
CA SER A 61 -1.83 -2.75 7.47
C SER A 61 -1.20 -1.38 7.23
N LEU A 62 -1.64 -0.67 6.19
CA LEU A 62 -1.14 0.67 5.86
C LEU A 62 -1.56 1.69 6.91
N GLY A 63 -2.76 1.55 7.49
CA GLY A 63 -3.21 2.39 8.60
C GLY A 63 -2.33 2.23 9.85
N THR A 64 -1.93 0.99 10.17
CA THR A 64 -1.01 0.69 11.28
C THR A 64 0.38 1.27 11.01
N ALA A 65 0.92 1.07 9.80
CA ALA A 65 2.21 1.64 9.42
C ALA A 65 2.18 3.18 9.49
N ALA A 66 1.11 3.81 9.03
CA ALA A 66 0.92 5.25 9.11
C ALA A 66 0.79 5.75 10.55
N ALA A 67 -0.06 5.13 11.36
CA ALA A 67 -0.28 5.53 12.75
C ALA A 67 1.01 5.43 13.56
N THR A 68 1.73 4.31 13.46
CA THR A 68 3.02 4.11 14.15
C THR A 68 4.05 5.16 13.73
N TRP A 69 4.15 5.47 12.44
CA TRP A 69 5.05 6.51 11.93
C TRP A 69 4.67 7.91 12.41
N PHE A 70 3.43 8.35 12.18
CA PHE A 70 3.02 9.72 12.46
C PHE A 70 2.97 10.01 13.97
N LEU A 71 2.61 9.03 14.80
CA LEU A 71 2.69 9.18 16.26
C LEU A 71 4.15 9.34 16.69
N GLY A 72 5.08 8.54 16.18
CA GLY A 72 6.51 8.67 16.49
C GLY A 72 7.09 9.98 15.99
N ARG A 73 6.66 10.41 14.80
CA ARG A 73 7.07 11.66 14.17
C ARG A 73 6.83 12.90 15.03
N THR A 74 5.80 12.90 15.89
CA THR A 74 5.50 14.02 16.80
C THR A 74 6.59 14.29 17.82
N VAL A 75 7.44 13.30 18.12
CA VAL A 75 8.50 13.39 19.12
C VAL A 75 9.80 13.97 18.55
N ILE A 76 9.93 14.08 17.22
CA ILE A 76 11.09 14.67 16.57
C ILE A 76 10.99 16.21 16.60
N SER A 77 11.82 16.86 17.43
CA SER A 77 11.94 18.32 17.44
C SER A 77 12.83 18.81 16.29
N GLY A 78 12.47 19.93 15.66
CA GLY A 78 13.19 20.46 14.50
C GLY A 78 14.66 20.84 14.75
N ARG A 79 15.15 20.84 15.99
CA ARG A 79 16.55 21.13 16.34
C ARG A 79 17.37 19.88 16.68
N SER A 80 16.77 18.69 16.75
CA SER A 80 17.45 17.46 17.16
C SER A 80 18.07 16.64 16.02
N ILE A 81 17.81 17.02 14.75
CA ILE A 81 18.24 16.26 13.56
C ILE A 81 18.98 17.12 12.54
N ASP A 82 19.97 16.52 11.86
CA ASP A 82 20.70 17.11 10.74
C ASP A 82 19.80 17.29 9.50
N GLU A 83 20.25 18.12 8.56
CA GLU A 83 19.47 18.50 7.38
C GLU A 83 19.12 17.30 6.48
N GLU A 84 20.06 16.39 6.27
CA GLU A 84 19.83 15.19 5.46
C GLU A 84 18.77 14.29 6.12
N THR A 85 18.85 14.04 7.42
CA THR A 85 17.83 13.28 8.15
C THR A 85 16.45 13.93 8.06
N ARG A 86 16.38 15.27 8.13
CA ARG A 86 15.14 16.02 7.98
C ARG A 86 14.53 15.84 6.60
N ASN A 87 15.35 15.83 5.55
CA ASN A 87 14.90 15.61 4.18
C ASN A 87 14.38 14.18 3.98
N LEU A 88 15.05 13.17 4.54
CA LEU A 88 14.57 11.78 4.52
C LEU A 88 13.25 11.60 5.27
N VAL A 89 13.09 12.24 6.43
CA VAL A 89 11.83 12.22 7.18
C VAL A 89 10.70 12.83 6.36
N ARG A 90 10.92 14.00 5.74
CA ARG A 90 9.94 14.64 4.85
C ARG A 90 9.60 13.77 3.64
N LEU A 91 10.62 13.10 3.08
CA LEU A 91 10.42 12.18 1.96
C LEU A 91 9.54 10.99 2.37
N LYS A 92 9.79 10.39 3.55
CA LYS A 92 8.92 9.32 4.11
C LYS A 92 7.50 9.82 4.33
N ASP A 93 7.32 11.03 4.87
CA ASP A 93 6.01 11.66 5.06
C ASP A 93 5.24 11.78 3.73
N ILE A 94 5.90 12.28 2.67
CA ILE A 94 5.31 12.44 1.34
C ILE A 94 4.98 11.08 0.72
N LEU A 95 5.93 10.14 0.74
CA LEU A 95 5.74 8.81 0.16
C LEU A 95 4.62 8.03 0.84
N LEU A 96 4.55 8.09 2.18
CA LEU A 96 3.52 7.41 2.94
C LEU A 96 2.15 8.05 2.71
N GLY A 97 2.08 9.39 2.69
CA GLY A 97 0.86 10.11 2.33
C GLY A 97 0.36 9.75 0.92
N ALA A 98 1.25 9.73 -0.07
CA ALA A 98 0.94 9.33 -1.43
C ALA A 98 0.48 7.86 -1.50
N THR A 99 1.14 6.96 -0.78
CA THR A 99 0.77 5.53 -0.67
C THR A 99 -0.67 5.38 -0.17
N LEU A 100 -1.03 6.07 0.93
CA LEU A 100 -2.38 6.04 1.48
C LEU A 100 -3.41 6.59 0.49
N ALA A 101 -3.13 7.73 -0.15
CA ALA A 101 -4.02 8.34 -1.13
C ALA A 101 -4.27 7.40 -2.33
N THR A 102 -3.22 6.83 -2.92
CA THR A 102 -3.36 5.87 -4.03
C THR A 102 -4.08 4.60 -3.59
N SER A 103 -3.89 4.13 -2.34
CA SER A 103 -4.61 2.97 -1.81
C SER A 103 -6.12 3.21 -1.72
N VAL A 104 -6.52 4.40 -1.26
CA VAL A 104 -7.94 4.80 -1.23
C VAL A 104 -8.52 4.83 -2.64
N VAL A 105 -7.81 5.45 -3.60
CA VAL A 105 -8.22 5.47 -5.01
C VAL A 105 -8.40 4.04 -5.55
N ASN A 106 -7.42 3.15 -5.33
CA ASN A 106 -7.51 1.75 -5.76
C ASN A 106 -8.72 1.03 -5.16
N MET A 107 -8.96 1.18 -3.86
CA MET A 107 -10.07 0.53 -3.16
C MET A 107 -11.44 1.02 -3.66
N VAL A 108 -11.60 2.34 -3.84
CA VAL A 108 -12.84 2.94 -4.32
C VAL A 108 -13.08 2.55 -5.77
N SER A 109 -12.08 2.69 -6.65
CA SER A 109 -12.20 2.31 -8.06
C SER A 109 -12.46 0.83 -8.26
N GLY A 110 -11.82 -0.05 -7.48
CA GLY A 110 -12.08 -1.50 -7.50
C GLY A 110 -13.49 -1.85 -7.06
N THR A 111 -14.01 -1.20 -6.02
CA THR A 111 -15.39 -1.40 -5.55
C THR A 111 -16.39 -0.94 -6.61
N GLN A 112 -16.22 0.29 -7.12
CA GLN A 112 -17.07 0.84 -8.17
C GLN A 112 -17.05 0.00 -9.45
N MET A 113 -15.88 -0.57 -9.80
CA MET A 113 -15.73 -1.47 -10.94
C MET A 113 -16.56 -2.73 -10.70
N SER A 114 -16.38 -3.39 -9.57
CA SER A 114 -17.10 -4.63 -9.26
C SER A 114 -18.62 -4.46 -9.26
N GLU A 115 -19.13 -3.30 -8.86
CA GLU A 115 -20.57 -2.99 -8.85
C GLU A 115 -21.16 -2.75 -10.25
N GLN A 116 -20.36 -2.69 -11.32
CA GLN A 116 -20.85 -2.51 -12.69
C GLN A 116 -21.54 -3.75 -13.28
N ALA A 117 -21.57 -4.88 -12.56
CA ALA A 117 -22.25 -6.09 -13.00
C ALA A 117 -23.02 -6.77 -11.86
N PRO A 118 -24.16 -7.43 -12.15
CA PRO A 118 -24.88 -8.23 -11.16
C PRO A 118 -23.96 -9.26 -10.49
N GLY A 119 -24.08 -9.41 -9.17
CA GLY A 119 -23.27 -10.36 -8.40
C GLY A 119 -21.76 -10.08 -8.39
N ARG A 120 -21.34 -8.84 -8.70
CA ARG A 120 -19.93 -8.41 -8.77
C ARG A 120 -19.10 -9.14 -9.84
N ALA A 121 -19.77 -9.75 -10.82
CA ALA A 121 -19.18 -10.60 -11.83
C ALA A 121 -18.89 -9.85 -13.13
N VAL A 122 -18.08 -8.79 -13.06
CA VAL A 122 -17.69 -8.01 -14.26
C VAL A 122 -16.87 -8.91 -15.19
N PRO A 123 -17.29 -9.16 -16.44
CA PRO A 123 -16.52 -9.97 -17.36
C PRO A 123 -15.15 -9.33 -17.58
N VAL A 124 -14.06 -10.07 -17.37
CA VAL A 124 -12.69 -9.62 -17.65
C VAL A 124 -11.91 -10.74 -18.32
N ARG A 125 -10.96 -10.38 -19.18
CA ARG A 125 -10.08 -11.37 -19.81
C ARG A 125 -9.08 -11.91 -18.78
N ASP A 126 -8.51 -11.02 -17.99
CA ASP A 126 -7.61 -11.30 -16.88
C ASP A 126 -7.64 -10.14 -15.88
N GLY A 127 -6.78 -10.17 -14.85
CA GLY A 127 -6.75 -9.13 -13.83
C GLY A 127 -6.42 -7.72 -14.35
N ASP A 128 -5.74 -7.59 -15.49
CA ASP A 128 -5.30 -6.30 -16.04
C ASP A 128 -6.01 -5.93 -17.36
N THR A 129 -6.71 -6.86 -18.02
CA THR A 129 -7.31 -6.60 -19.33
C THR A 129 -8.83 -6.72 -19.30
N PRO A 130 -9.55 -5.65 -19.73
CA PRO A 130 -10.97 -5.74 -20.01
C PRO A 130 -11.29 -6.77 -21.11
N SER A 131 -12.43 -7.43 -20.97
CA SER A 131 -13.07 -8.23 -22.03
C SER A 131 -13.87 -7.32 -22.98
N PRO A 132 -14.14 -7.74 -24.24
CA PRO A 132 -15.09 -7.05 -25.11
C PRO A 132 -16.49 -6.89 -24.49
N ARG A 133 -16.86 -7.74 -23.52
CA ARG A 133 -18.15 -7.69 -22.80
C ARG A 133 -18.10 -6.85 -21.53
N THR A 134 -16.95 -6.30 -21.16
CA THR A 134 -16.82 -5.44 -19.98
C THR A 134 -17.57 -4.12 -20.21
N PRO A 135 -18.43 -3.67 -19.28
CA PRO A 135 -19.07 -2.37 -19.38
C PRO A 135 -18.05 -1.22 -19.53
N PRO A 136 -18.33 -0.17 -20.33
CA PRO A 136 -17.36 0.89 -20.60
C PRO A 136 -16.78 1.56 -19.34
N LYS A 137 -17.64 1.78 -18.33
CA LYS A 137 -17.22 2.34 -17.04
C LYS A 137 -16.29 1.41 -16.27
N ALA A 138 -16.56 0.10 -16.27
CA ALA A 138 -15.68 -0.89 -15.64
C ALA A 138 -14.32 -0.98 -16.37
N ALA A 139 -14.32 -0.91 -17.71
CA ALA A 139 -13.09 -0.91 -18.49
C ALA A 139 -12.21 0.31 -18.20
N ALA A 140 -12.83 1.50 -18.03
CA ALA A 140 -12.11 2.71 -17.64
C ALA A 140 -11.51 2.60 -16.23
N LEU A 141 -12.27 2.08 -15.26
CA LEU A 141 -11.80 1.84 -13.91
C LEU A 141 -10.67 0.80 -13.86
N GLN A 142 -10.76 -0.28 -14.63
CA GLN A 142 -9.68 -1.27 -14.73
C GLN A 142 -8.39 -0.65 -15.29
N ARG A 143 -8.50 0.19 -16.32
CA ARG A 143 -7.35 0.92 -16.86
C ARG A 143 -6.72 1.87 -15.83
N LEU A 144 -7.53 2.54 -15.02
CA LEU A 144 -7.02 3.36 -13.92
C LEU A 144 -6.27 2.49 -12.90
N LEU A 145 -6.83 1.36 -12.50
CA LEU A 145 -6.20 0.41 -11.58
C LEU A 145 -4.89 -0.16 -12.13
N ASN A 146 -4.78 -0.36 -13.44
CA ASN A 146 -3.54 -0.81 -14.08
C ASN A 146 -2.39 0.19 -13.96
N VAL A 147 -2.67 1.46 -13.70
CA VAL A 147 -1.67 2.50 -13.47
C VAL A 147 -1.48 2.72 -11.97
N MET A 148 -2.59 2.88 -11.23
CA MET A 148 -2.57 3.17 -9.79
C MET A 148 -2.08 1.99 -8.94
N GLY A 149 -2.28 0.74 -9.38
CA GLY A 149 -1.78 -0.45 -8.71
C GLY A 149 -0.24 -0.48 -8.66
N PRO A 150 0.46 -0.48 -9.81
CA PRO A 150 1.93 -0.40 -9.86
C PRO A 150 2.49 0.83 -9.15
N LEU A 151 1.85 1.99 -9.31
CA LEU A 151 2.26 3.21 -8.64
C LEU A 151 2.22 3.03 -7.11
N ASN A 152 1.14 2.44 -6.59
CA ASN A 152 1.02 2.16 -5.17
C ASN A 152 2.13 1.20 -4.68
N ILE A 153 2.41 0.13 -5.42
CA ILE A 153 3.51 -0.82 -5.10
C ILE A 153 4.85 -0.08 -5.04
N ALA A 154 5.14 0.76 -6.04
CA ALA A 154 6.39 1.52 -6.11
C ALA A 154 6.52 2.53 -4.96
N LEU A 155 5.43 3.23 -4.61
CA LEU A 155 5.40 4.15 -3.48
C LEU A 155 5.63 3.42 -2.15
N THR A 156 4.96 2.30 -1.91
CA THR A 156 5.16 1.49 -0.69
C THR A 156 6.59 0.95 -0.61
N ALA A 157 7.17 0.49 -1.72
CA ALA A 157 8.57 0.10 -1.79
C ALA A 157 9.51 1.27 -1.46
N GLY A 158 9.19 2.47 -1.93
CA GLY A 158 9.90 3.70 -1.59
C GLY A 158 9.85 3.99 -0.08
N VAL A 159 8.68 3.83 0.55
CA VAL A 159 8.55 3.97 2.01
C VAL A 159 9.47 2.98 2.74
N ILE A 160 9.46 1.70 2.35
CA ILE A 160 10.35 0.67 2.93
C ILE A 160 11.83 1.08 2.77
N GLY A 161 12.22 1.55 1.58
CA GLY A 161 13.58 2.01 1.31
C GLY A 161 14.00 3.17 2.22
N VAL A 162 13.16 4.20 2.36
CA VAL A 162 13.46 5.34 3.24
C VAL A 162 13.47 4.93 4.72
N THR A 163 12.55 4.06 5.16
CA THR A 163 12.58 3.47 6.51
C THR A 163 13.91 2.77 6.77
N THR A 164 14.39 1.96 5.82
CA THR A 164 15.67 1.25 5.93
C THR A 164 16.86 2.21 6.05
N ILE A 165 16.90 3.26 5.23
CA ILE A 165 17.97 4.28 5.28
C ILE A 165 17.97 5.00 6.64
N LEU A 166 16.79 5.40 7.13
CA LEU A 166 16.64 6.06 8.43
C LEU A 166 17.09 5.16 9.59
N ALA A 167 16.72 3.87 9.53
CA ALA A 167 17.15 2.86 10.49
C ALA A 167 18.67 2.66 10.48
N MET A 168 19.30 2.52 9.30
CA MET A 168 20.76 2.41 9.18
C MET A 168 21.49 3.64 9.74
N LYS A 169 20.97 4.85 9.49
CA LYS A 169 21.57 6.08 10.00
C LYS A 169 21.54 6.15 11.53
N SER A 170 20.53 5.55 12.17
CA SER A 170 20.43 5.50 13.64
C SER A 170 21.56 4.76 14.32
N GLY A 171 22.16 3.78 13.62
CA GLY A 171 23.34 3.05 14.11
C GLY A 171 24.65 3.83 14.03
N ARG A 172 24.69 4.94 13.29
CA ARG A 172 25.93 5.71 13.01
C ARG A 172 26.00 7.07 13.70
N SER A 173 24.87 7.68 14.05
CA SER A 173 24.81 9.02 14.66
C SER A 173 24.30 8.96 16.09
N THR A 174 25.11 9.41 17.06
CA THR A 174 24.72 9.41 18.49
C THR A 174 23.51 10.29 18.76
N LYS A 175 23.36 11.41 18.04
CA LYS A 175 22.21 12.33 18.17
C LYS A 175 20.94 11.72 17.59
N TRP A 176 21.03 11.07 16.44
CA TRP A 176 19.88 10.42 15.80
C TRP A 176 19.50 9.12 16.51
N SER A 177 20.47 8.35 17.01
CA SER A 177 20.26 7.13 17.79
C SER A 177 19.35 7.33 19.01
N PHE A 178 19.43 8.50 19.65
CA PHE A 178 18.57 8.82 20.78
C PHE A 178 17.12 9.07 20.36
N VAL A 179 16.92 9.73 19.21
CA VAL A 179 15.60 10.09 18.68
C VAL A 179 14.93 8.90 17.98
N SER A 180 15.71 8.09 17.25
CA SER A 180 15.21 6.94 16.51
C SER A 180 14.65 5.83 17.39
N ARG A 181 15.05 5.77 18.67
CA ARG A 181 14.44 4.86 19.67
C ARG A 181 12.95 5.11 19.89
N LEU A 182 12.44 6.25 19.41
CA LEU A 182 11.05 6.65 19.51
C LEU A 182 10.34 6.60 18.14
N LEU A 183 11.03 6.11 17.09
CA LEU A 183 10.52 6.04 15.73
C LEU A 183 10.54 4.59 15.21
N PRO A 184 9.47 4.18 14.51
CA PRO A 184 9.54 3.05 13.59
C PRO A 184 10.33 3.39 12.31
#